data_AF-A0A522B737-F1
#
_entry.id   AF-A0A522B737-F1
#
_cell.length_a   1.000
_cell.length_b   1.000
_cell.length_c   1.000
_cell.angle_alpha   90.00
_cell.angle_beta   90.00
_cell.angle_gamma   90.00
#
_symmetry.space_group_name_H-M   'P 1'
#
loop_
_entity.id
_entity.type
_entity.pdbx_description
1 polymer ?
#
loop_
_entity_poly.entity_id
_entity_poly.type
_entity_poly.pdbx_seq_one_letter_code
_entity_poly.pdbx_strand_id
1 'polypeptide(L)' 'MTVAPTRALQLERTGWGDDAVQLPAGRWEDVLTGSSWDGGRQPLGTLLRDFPVAVLRRRA' A
#
# COMPACT_ATOMS: atom_id res chain seq x y z
N MET A 1 -6.43 6.53 4.41
CA MET A 1 -6.83 5.39 3.54
C MET A 1 -6.18 4.15 4.09
N THR A 2 -6.91 3.05 4.17
CA THR A 2 -6.35 1.77 4.61
C THR A 2 -6.36 0.80 3.44
N VAL A 3 -5.26 0.07 3.25
CA VAL A 3 -5.12 -0.94 2.20
C VAL A 3 -4.68 -2.25 2.85
N ALA A 4 -5.46 -3.33 2.66
CA ALA A 4 -5.18 -4.65 3.21
C ALA A 4 -5.72 -5.75 2.28
N PRO A 5 -5.07 -6.92 2.20
CA PRO A 5 -5.57 -8.06 1.45
C PRO A 5 -6.69 -8.79 2.22
N THR A 6 -7.68 -9.30 1.49
CA THR A 6 -8.74 -10.15 2.06
C THR A 6 -8.35 -11.63 2.15
N ARG A 7 -7.38 -12.08 1.34
CA ARG A 7 -6.89 -13.47 1.29
C ARG A 7 -5.37 -13.54 1.51
N ALA A 8 -4.89 -12.99 2.63
CA ALA A 8 -3.46 -12.86 2.92
C ALA A 8 -2.67 -14.17 2.71
N LEU A 9 -3.13 -15.31 3.24
CA LEU A 9 -2.43 -16.59 3.09
C LEU A 9 -2.27 -17.08 1.65
N GLN A 10 -3.25 -16.79 0.78
CA GLN A 10 -3.15 -17.13 -0.64
C GLN A 10 -2.13 -16.22 -1.31
N LEU A 11 -2.15 -14.95 -0.95
CA LEU A 11 -1.28 -13.94 -1.54
C LEU A 11 0.19 -14.11 -1.16
N GLU A 12 0.49 -14.57 0.06
CA GLU A 12 1.85 -14.98 0.45
C GLU A 12 2.45 -16.03 -0.50
N ARG A 13 1.59 -16.87 -1.11
CA ARG A 13 2.03 -17.93 -2.04
C ARG A 13 2.14 -17.45 -3.48
N THR A 14 1.24 -16.56 -3.91
CA THR A 14 1.16 -16.11 -5.31
C THR A 14 1.94 -14.82 -5.56
N GLY A 15 2.21 -14.04 -4.52
CA GLY A 15 2.71 -12.67 -4.62
C GLY A 15 1.70 -11.71 -5.24
N TRP A 16 2.11 -10.44 -5.32
CA TRP A 16 1.29 -9.34 -5.85
C TRP A 16 1.36 -9.15 -7.36
N GLY A 17 2.42 -9.63 -8.03
CA GLY A 17 2.65 -9.33 -9.45
C GLY A 17 2.61 -7.83 -9.76
N ASP A 18 1.79 -7.44 -10.75
CA ASP A 18 1.59 -6.05 -11.19
C ASP A 18 0.40 -5.35 -10.52
N ASP A 19 -0.21 -5.97 -9.49
CA ASP A 19 -1.35 -5.42 -8.77
C ASP A 19 -0.98 -4.09 -8.11
N ALA A 20 -1.88 -3.13 -8.22
CA ALA A 20 -1.66 -1.77 -7.76
C ALA A 20 -2.94 -1.15 -7.19
N VAL A 21 -2.75 -0.14 -6.34
CA VAL A 21 -3.83 0.72 -5.84
C VAL A 21 -3.67 2.12 -6.40
N GLN A 22 -4.80 2.76 -6.71
CA GLN A 22 -4.82 4.17 -7.08
C GLN A 22 -4.95 5.03 -5.83
N LEU A 23 -3.89 5.73 -5.46
CA LEU A 23 -3.94 6.74 -4.41
C LEU A 23 -4.45 8.06 -5.02
N PRO A 24 -5.37 8.78 -4.34
CA PRO A 24 -5.76 10.12 -4.76
C PRO A 24 -4.55 11.06 -4.82
N ALA A 25 -4.63 12.10 -5.67
CA ALA A 25 -3.56 13.07 -5.84
C ALA A 25 -3.13 13.73 -4.51
N GLY A 26 -1.83 13.96 -4.36
CA GLY A 26 -1.21 14.53 -3.18
C GLY A 26 -0.07 13.67 -2.63
N ARG A 27 0.43 14.03 -1.45
CA ARG A 27 1.45 13.25 -0.73
C ARG A 27 0.79 12.44 0.38
N TRP A 28 1.25 11.22 0.55
CA TRP A 28 0.77 10.28 1.55
C TRP A 28 1.94 9.82 2.42
N GLU A 29 1.62 9.48 3.65
CA GLU A 29 2.56 8.85 4.58
C GLU A 29 1.90 7.60 5.14
N ASP A 30 2.63 6.50 5.08
CA ASP A 30 2.28 5.31 5.83
C ASP A 30 2.63 5.51 7.30
N VAL A 31 1.62 5.52 8.18
CA VAL A 31 1.83 5.78 9.61
C VAL A 31 2.49 4.62 10.35
N LEU A 32 2.54 3.43 9.74
CA LEU A 32 3.18 2.26 10.35
C LEU A 32 4.70 2.25 10.12
N THR A 33 5.14 2.74 8.96
CA THR A 33 6.55 2.72 8.54
C THR A 33 7.19 4.10 8.49
N GLY A 34 6.40 5.18 8.44
CA GLY A 34 6.85 6.54 8.15
C GLY A 34 7.16 6.80 6.67
N SER A 35 7.02 5.80 5.81
CA SER A 35 7.33 5.89 4.38
C SER A 35 6.43 6.90 3.66
N SER A 36 7.01 7.67 2.74
CA SER A 36 6.27 8.67 1.95
C SER A 36 5.93 8.14 0.57
N TRP A 37 4.72 8.43 0.11
CA TRP A 37 4.17 7.97 -1.16
C TRP A 37 3.56 9.14 -1.93
N ASP A 38 3.69 9.11 -3.25
CA ASP A 38 2.93 10.00 -4.13
C ASP A 38 1.53 9.45 -4.40
N GLY A 39 0.59 10.35 -4.67
CA GLY A 39 -0.66 10.01 -5.34
C GLY A 39 -0.38 9.37 -6.70
N GLY A 40 -1.36 8.64 -7.23
CA GLY A 40 -1.19 7.86 -8.45
C GLY A 40 -1.21 6.35 -8.20
N ARG A 41 -0.79 5.59 -9.22
CA ARG A 41 -0.77 4.13 -9.18
C ARG A 41 0.44 3.65 -8.37
N GLN A 42 0.18 3.02 -7.23
CA GLN A 42 1.22 2.47 -6.35
C GLN A 42 1.20 0.93 -6.37
N PRO A 43 2.32 0.25 -6.65
CA PRO A 43 2.39 -1.22 -6.64
C PRO A 43 2.15 -1.80 -5.25
N LEU A 44 1.22 -2.76 -5.12
CA LEU A 44 0.86 -3.33 -3.82
C LEU A 44 2.01 -4.12 -3.18
N GLY A 45 2.84 -4.80 -3.99
CA GLY A 45 4.01 -5.52 -3.49
C GLY A 45 5.11 -4.63 -2.92
N THR A 46 5.14 -3.35 -3.28
CA THR A 46 6.05 -2.37 -2.63
C THR A 46 5.36 -1.70 -1.45
N LEU A 47 4.07 -1.34 -1.60
CA LEU A 47 3.29 -0.67 -0.56
C LEU A 47 3.11 -1.52 0.71
N LEU A 48 2.94 -2.83 0.54
CA LEU A 48 2.66 -3.79 1.62
C LEU A 48 3.87 -4.71 1.86
N ARG A 49 5.08 -4.22 1.57
CA ARG A 49 6.32 -4.99 1.73
C ARG A 49 6.62 -5.29 3.19
N ASP A 50 6.51 -4.29 4.05
CA ASP A 50 6.95 -4.39 5.45
C ASP A 50 5.83 -4.94 6.35
N PHE A 51 4.58 -4.62 6.02
CA PHE A 51 3.39 -5.06 6.73
C PHE A 51 2.31 -5.52 5.76
N PRO A 52 1.47 -6.51 6.14
CA PRO A 52 0.34 -6.97 5.32
C PRO A 52 -0.81 -5.94 5.26
N VAL A 53 -0.59 -4.72 5.76
CA VAL A 53 -1.54 -3.61 5.75
C VAL A 53 -0.74 -2.30 5.69
N ALA A 54 -1.25 -1.32 4.96
CA ALA A 54 -0.76 0.05 5.00
C ALA A 54 -1.89 0.98 5.48
N VAL A 55 -1.53 1.93 6.35
CA VAL A 55 -2.44 2.97 6.83
C VAL A 55 -1.89 4.32 6.40
N LEU A 56 -2.46 4.85 5.34
CA LEU A 56 -1.97 6.05 4.69
C LEU A 56 -2.71 7.28 5.20
N ARG A 57 -1.97 8.22 5.79
CA ARG A 57 -2.47 9.58 6.04
C ARG A 57 -2.07 10.51 4.90
N ARG A 58 -2.99 11.36 4.46
CA ARG A 58 -2.67 12.41 3.49
C ARG A 58 -1.88 13.49 4.22
N ARG A 59 -0.74 13.92 3.66
CA ARG A 59 -0.02 15.09 4.16
C ARG A 59 -0.71 16.35 3.65
N ALA A 60 -0.81 17.36 4.52
CA ALA A 60 -1.35 18.68 4.19
C ALA A 60 -0.47 19.39 3.15
#